data_AF-W3A5Z7-F1
#
_entry.id   AF-W3A5Z7-F1
#
_cell.length_a   1.000
_cell.length_b   1.000
_cell.length_c   1.000
_cell.angle_alpha   90.00
_cell.angle_beta   90.00
_cell.angle_gamma   90.00
#
_symmetry.space_group_name_H-M   'P 1'
#
loop_
_entity.id
_entity.type
_entity.pdbx_description
1 polymer ?
#
loop_
_entity_poly.entity_id
_entity_poly.type
_entity_poly.pdbx_seq_one_letter_code
_entity_poly.pdbx_strand_id
1 'polypeptide(L)'
;MNICGATKCLTVNEEDMSSSDHDAATVDASMEDAARQTGIRRNLSGDQVRSACTSANTKKANQSYLKGISTWIHASQPSPDTFFCEDGSLNLAMLSPQHFEDFLLYKINEGKLKVSTLSGYRNSIKDVYRQKRLDLPSEYLDDLKILYQGLKRVEAEDDQSGRSRRPGKEPLSYSLYTQLAKLTLALEDNGFLHLFLLTQWNLMCRSVSVETLHLTHLHCADDSVGCVLHKTKTNQEGSGPKDPRHIYANPLQPSCC
;
A
#
# COMPACT_ATOMS: atom_id res chain seq x y z
N MET A 1 -17.39 61.72 -45.58
CA MET A 1 -16.93 63.04 -45.13
C MET A 1 -15.86 62.83 -44.08
N ASN A 2 -14.61 63.07 -44.48
CA ASN A 2 -13.39 63.03 -43.67
C ASN A 2 -13.14 64.42 -43.08
N ILE A 3 -12.77 64.51 -41.79
CA ILE A 3 -11.84 65.49 -41.18
C ILE A 3 -11.37 64.84 -39.85
N CYS A 4 -10.23 64.14 -39.76
CA CYS A 4 -8.82 64.56 -39.59
C CYS A 4 -8.56 65.53 -38.41
N GLY A 5 -7.72 65.11 -37.43
CA GLY A 5 -7.29 65.98 -36.33
C GLY A 5 -6.32 65.37 -35.31
N ALA A 6 -5.03 65.38 -35.66
CA ALA A 6 -3.85 65.54 -34.79
C ALA A 6 -3.38 64.40 -33.85
N THR A 7 -2.31 63.75 -34.31
CA THR A 7 -1.21 63.12 -33.57
C THR A 7 -0.58 64.06 -32.53
N LYS A 8 -0.25 63.54 -31.35
CA LYS A 8 0.85 64.06 -30.52
C LYS A 8 1.66 62.90 -29.95
N CYS A 9 2.85 62.71 -30.52
CA CYS A 9 3.91 61.89 -29.96
C CYS A 9 4.40 62.52 -28.64
N LEU A 10 4.60 61.69 -27.63
CA LEU A 10 5.40 62.00 -26.44
C LEU A 10 6.49 60.92 -26.32
N THR A 11 7.65 61.25 -26.87
CA THR A 11 8.99 60.79 -26.47
C THR A 11 9.45 61.75 -25.34
N VAL A 12 10.15 61.42 -24.26
CA VAL A 12 10.91 60.28 -23.71
C VAL A 12 10.85 60.46 -22.18
N ASN A 13 11.09 59.42 -21.38
CA ASN A 13 12.18 59.39 -20.39
C ASN A 13 12.31 57.97 -19.84
N GLU A 14 13.33 57.25 -20.35
CA GLU A 14 13.97 56.15 -19.66
C GLU A 14 14.62 56.74 -18.40
N GLU A 15 14.09 56.41 -17.23
CA GLU A 15 14.84 56.40 -15.97
C GLU A 15 14.02 55.61 -14.93
N ASP A 16 14.75 54.80 -14.16
CA ASP A 16 14.34 54.00 -13.00
C ASP A 16 13.68 52.63 -13.22
N MET A 17 14.43 51.83 -14.00
CA MET A 17 14.58 50.40 -13.81
C MET A 17 15.42 50.13 -12.55
N SER A 18 14.78 49.94 -11.38
CA SER A 18 15.28 49.16 -10.23
C SER A 18 14.45 49.47 -8.97
N SER A 19 13.47 48.62 -8.64
CA SER A 19 13.04 48.34 -7.25
C SER A 19 11.83 47.39 -7.27
N SER A 20 12.07 46.09 -7.36
CA SER A 20 11.13 45.05 -6.88
C SER A 20 11.77 43.65 -6.77
N ASP A 21 12.99 43.47 -7.26
CA ASP A 21 13.71 42.19 -7.16
C ASP A 21 14.17 41.83 -5.73
N HIS A 22 14.16 42.79 -4.79
CA HIS A 22 14.60 42.52 -3.41
C HIS A 22 13.56 41.79 -2.55
N ASP A 23 12.27 41.98 -2.81
CA ASP A 23 11.21 41.36 -2.01
C ASP A 23 10.87 39.94 -2.49
N ALA A 24 10.91 39.66 -3.80
CA ALA A 24 10.70 38.31 -4.33
C ALA A 24 11.83 37.35 -3.92
N ALA A 25 13.09 37.80 -3.97
CA ALA A 25 14.24 37.00 -3.57
C ALA A 25 14.30 36.74 -2.05
N THR A 26 13.76 37.65 -1.24
CA THR A 26 13.73 37.53 0.22
C THR A 26 12.65 36.56 0.69
N VAL A 27 11.51 36.50 0.00
CA VAL A 27 10.45 35.50 0.25
C VAL A 27 10.92 34.10 -0.15
N ASP A 28 11.60 33.97 -1.30
CA ASP A 28 12.14 32.69 -1.78
C ASP A 28 13.26 32.15 -0.87
N ALA A 29 14.21 33.01 -0.47
CA ALA A 29 15.27 32.64 0.48
C ALA A 29 14.73 32.29 1.88
N SER A 30 13.67 32.96 2.33
CA SER A 30 13.02 32.66 3.63
C SER A 30 12.23 31.35 3.60
N MET A 31 11.60 31.00 2.46
CA MET A 31 10.98 29.69 2.25
C MET A 31 12.02 28.56 2.15
N GLU A 32 13.17 28.83 1.52
CA GLU A 32 14.27 27.88 1.41
C GLU A 32 14.95 27.60 2.77
N ASP A 33 15.15 28.62 3.61
CA ASP A 33 15.66 28.46 4.97
C ASP A 33 14.64 27.80 5.92
N ALA A 34 13.34 28.09 5.78
CA ALA A 34 12.28 27.37 6.50
C ALA A 34 12.20 25.88 6.09
N ALA A 35 12.48 25.57 4.82
CA ALA A 35 12.59 24.19 4.32
C ALA A 35 13.85 23.48 4.85
N ARG A 36 14.97 24.20 5.05
CA ARG A 36 16.17 23.67 5.70
C ARG A 36 15.98 23.40 7.19
N GLN A 37 15.15 24.20 7.88
CA GLN A 37 14.94 24.11 9.33
C GLN A 37 13.97 22.99 9.77
N THR A 38 13.18 22.41 8.86
CA THR A 38 12.13 21.41 9.19
C THR A 38 12.57 19.95 9.12
N GLY A 39 13.85 19.70 8.79
CA GLY A 39 14.42 18.36 8.80
C GLY A 39 14.61 17.84 10.23
N ILE A 40 13.57 17.31 10.87
CA ILE A 40 13.70 16.52 12.10
C ILE A 40 14.66 15.37 11.80
N ARG A 41 15.91 15.47 12.26
CA ARG A 41 16.88 14.36 12.19
C ARG A 41 16.29 13.17 12.95
N ARG A 42 15.92 12.12 12.21
CA ARG A 42 15.49 10.85 12.80
C ARG A 42 16.71 10.15 13.39
N ASN A 43 16.76 10.02 14.71
CA ASN A 43 17.71 9.15 15.41
C ASN A 43 17.14 7.72 15.44
N LEU A 44 17.59 6.85 14.52
CA LEU A 44 17.15 5.46 14.42
C LEU A 44 18.10 4.51 15.16
N SER A 45 17.56 3.56 15.90
CA SER A 45 18.32 2.44 16.48
C SER A 45 18.47 1.28 15.49
N GLY A 46 19.48 0.42 15.70
CA GLY A 46 19.68 -0.77 14.86
C GLY A 46 18.48 -1.71 14.85
N ASP A 47 17.76 -1.83 15.96
CA ASP A 47 16.54 -2.65 16.05
C ASP A 47 15.38 -2.01 15.29
N GLN A 48 15.24 -0.69 15.34
CA GLN A 48 14.23 0.01 14.54
C GLN A 48 14.45 -0.25 13.04
N VAL A 49 15.70 -0.14 12.57
CA VAL A 49 16.06 -0.39 11.16
C VAL A 49 15.80 -1.85 10.76
N ARG A 50 16.27 -2.82 11.54
CA ARG A 50 16.00 -4.25 11.27
C ARG A 50 14.50 -4.58 11.28
N SER A 51 13.76 -3.98 12.19
CA SER A 51 12.32 -4.19 12.30
C SER A 51 11.54 -3.59 11.12
N ALA A 52 12.12 -2.64 10.38
CA ALA A 52 11.51 -2.00 9.21
C ALA A 52 11.44 -2.94 7.99
N CYS A 53 12.24 -4.01 7.95
CA CYS A 53 12.18 -5.05 6.92
C CYS A 53 10.84 -5.80 6.89
N THR A 54 10.03 -5.69 7.95
CA THR A 54 8.69 -6.27 8.02
C THR A 54 7.67 -5.20 8.39
N SER A 55 6.66 -5.00 7.54
CA SER A 55 5.62 -3.98 7.77
C SER A 55 4.81 -4.26 9.04
N ALA A 56 4.28 -3.21 9.69
CA ALA A 56 3.42 -3.35 10.86
C ALA A 56 2.19 -4.24 10.59
N ASN A 57 1.59 -4.11 9.41
CA ASN A 57 0.46 -4.95 8.99
C ASN A 57 0.88 -6.43 8.85
N THR A 58 2.08 -6.71 8.35
CA THR A 58 2.61 -8.08 8.27
C THR A 58 2.85 -8.66 9.66
N LYS A 59 3.41 -7.88 10.60
CA LYS A 59 3.59 -8.32 12.00
C LYS A 59 2.24 -8.67 12.65
N LYS A 60 1.24 -7.80 12.49
CA LYS A 60 -0.12 -8.03 12.99
C LYS A 60 -0.78 -9.25 12.35
N ALA A 61 -0.62 -9.43 11.04
CA ALA A 61 -1.12 -10.61 10.34
C ALA A 61 -0.45 -11.89 10.86
N ASN A 62 0.87 -11.90 11.00
CA ASN A 62 1.61 -13.05 11.53
C ASN A 62 1.15 -13.41 12.95
N GLN A 63 0.98 -12.43 13.84
CA GLN A 63 0.40 -12.65 15.17
C GLN A 63 -0.99 -13.28 15.10
N SER A 64 -1.85 -12.80 14.19
CA SER A 64 -3.19 -13.37 13.98
C SER A 64 -3.14 -14.83 13.51
N TYR A 65 -2.22 -15.17 12.60
CA TYR A 65 -2.05 -16.54 12.14
C TYR A 65 -1.53 -17.46 13.25
N LEU A 66 -0.53 -17.00 14.01
CA LEU A 66 0.02 -17.76 15.15
C LEU A 66 -1.04 -17.98 16.24
N LYS A 67 -1.88 -16.99 16.51
CA LYS A 67 -3.03 -17.16 17.42
C LYS A 67 -3.99 -18.23 16.92
N GLY A 68 -4.23 -18.31 15.62
CA GLY A 68 -5.06 -19.37 15.02
C GLY A 68 -4.49 -20.77 15.24
N ILE A 69 -3.16 -20.92 15.14
CA ILE A 69 -2.46 -22.18 15.43
C ILE A 69 -2.55 -22.51 16.92
N SER A 70 -2.22 -21.55 17.79
CA SER A 70 -2.29 -21.71 19.25
C SER A 70 -3.70 -22.13 19.71
N THR A 71 -4.74 -21.51 19.16
CA THR A 71 -6.15 -21.87 19.46
C THR A 71 -6.44 -23.32 19.09
N TRP A 72 -5.96 -23.77 17.92
CA TRP A 72 -6.14 -25.16 17.49
C TRP A 72 -5.36 -26.15 18.36
N ILE A 73 -4.13 -25.81 18.77
CA ILE A 73 -3.31 -26.62 19.67
C ILE A 73 -4.05 -26.86 20.98
N HIS A 74 -4.56 -25.79 21.62
CA HIS A 74 -5.32 -25.90 22.86
C HIS A 74 -6.60 -26.73 22.72
N ALA A 75 -7.23 -26.72 21.54
CA ALA A 75 -8.47 -27.45 21.30
C ALA A 75 -8.25 -28.93 20.93
N SER A 76 -7.13 -29.27 20.28
CA SER A 76 -6.99 -30.55 19.56
C SER A 76 -5.85 -31.43 20.10
N GLN A 77 -4.86 -30.87 20.78
CA GLN A 77 -3.69 -31.62 21.21
C GLN A 77 -3.85 -32.19 22.63
N PRO A 78 -3.42 -33.43 22.91
CA PRO A 78 -3.58 -34.05 24.23
C PRO A 78 -2.81 -33.35 25.37
N SER A 79 -1.70 -32.67 25.06
CA SER A 79 -0.88 -31.94 26.04
C SER A 79 -0.47 -30.58 25.49
N PRO A 80 -1.42 -29.62 25.39
CA PRO A 80 -1.20 -28.34 24.71
C PRO A 80 -0.04 -27.53 25.25
N ASP A 81 0.17 -27.55 26.58
CA ASP A 81 1.16 -26.71 27.25
C ASP A 81 2.59 -27.03 26.81
N THR A 82 2.86 -28.26 26.35
CA THR A 82 4.18 -28.67 25.84
C THR A 82 4.57 -27.95 24.54
N PHE A 83 3.59 -27.45 23.79
CA PHE A 83 3.79 -26.74 22.53
C PHE A 83 4.10 -25.25 22.72
N PHE A 84 4.20 -24.76 23.96
CA PHE A 84 4.50 -23.36 24.26
C PHE A 84 5.75 -23.25 25.13
N CYS A 85 6.54 -22.22 24.88
CA CYS A 85 7.64 -21.80 25.75
C CYS A 85 7.10 -21.01 26.94
N GLU A 86 7.94 -20.79 27.96
CA GLU A 86 7.56 -20.00 29.17
C GLU A 86 7.07 -18.58 28.85
N ASP A 87 7.56 -18.00 27.74
CA ASP A 87 7.16 -16.68 27.25
C ASP A 87 5.82 -16.68 26.48
N GLY A 88 5.16 -17.84 26.39
CA GLY A 88 3.92 -18.04 25.63
C GLY A 88 4.12 -18.15 24.11
N SER A 89 5.36 -18.12 23.61
CA SER A 89 5.65 -18.35 22.18
C SER A 89 5.56 -19.83 21.83
N LEU A 90 5.37 -20.16 20.55
CA LEU A 90 5.35 -21.55 20.10
C LEU A 90 6.72 -22.21 20.32
N ASN A 91 6.69 -23.40 20.92
CA ASN A 91 7.82 -24.30 21.05
C ASN A 91 8.02 -25.06 19.73
N LEU A 92 8.95 -24.57 18.90
CA LEU A 92 9.23 -25.12 17.58
C LEU A 92 9.84 -26.53 17.61
N ALA A 93 10.38 -26.97 18.75
CA ALA A 93 10.90 -28.33 18.91
C ALA A 93 9.76 -29.36 19.01
N MET A 94 8.61 -28.95 19.54
CA MET A 94 7.44 -29.82 19.72
C MET A 94 6.48 -29.75 18.53
N LEU A 95 6.39 -28.60 17.87
CA LEU A 95 5.53 -28.43 16.69
C LEU A 95 6.16 -29.07 15.44
N SER A 96 5.91 -30.37 15.25
CA SER A 96 6.38 -31.10 14.06
C SER A 96 5.65 -30.69 12.76
N PRO A 97 6.22 -31.03 11.58
CA PRO A 97 5.55 -30.83 10.30
C PRO A 97 4.16 -31.51 10.21
N GLN A 98 4.02 -32.70 10.79
CA GLN A 98 2.74 -33.44 10.81
C GLN A 98 1.65 -32.67 11.56
N HIS A 99 1.96 -32.13 12.75
CA HIS A 99 0.99 -31.31 13.48
C HIS A 99 0.55 -30.09 12.66
N PHE A 100 1.47 -29.49 11.91
CA PHE A 100 1.14 -28.36 11.06
C PHE A 100 0.27 -28.77 9.86
N GLU A 101 0.52 -29.93 9.26
CA GLU A 101 -0.35 -30.50 8.22
C GLU A 101 -1.76 -30.78 8.76
N ASP A 102 -1.88 -31.41 9.93
CA ASP A 102 -3.17 -31.69 10.57
C ASP A 102 -3.95 -30.40 10.83
N PHE A 103 -3.26 -29.34 11.26
CA PHE A 103 -3.85 -28.00 11.40
C PHE A 103 -4.36 -27.43 10.07
N LEU A 104 -3.59 -27.55 8.99
CA LEU A 104 -4.00 -27.05 7.67
C LEU A 104 -5.20 -27.83 7.14
N LEU A 105 -5.22 -29.15 7.31
CA LEU A 105 -6.33 -30.01 6.93
C LEU A 105 -7.58 -29.70 7.76
N TYR A 106 -7.44 -29.51 9.07
CA TYR A 106 -8.53 -29.02 9.92
C TYR A 106 -9.12 -27.71 9.37
N LYS A 107 -8.26 -26.75 9.00
CA LYS A 107 -8.67 -25.43 8.51
C LYS A 107 -9.33 -25.44 7.13
N ILE A 108 -8.85 -26.24 6.19
CA ILE A 108 -9.48 -26.35 4.87
C ILE A 108 -10.82 -27.09 4.98
N ASN A 109 -10.90 -28.12 5.83
CA ASN A 109 -12.11 -28.92 6.04
C ASN A 109 -13.22 -28.15 6.79
N GLU A 110 -12.90 -27.09 7.55
CA GLU A 110 -13.92 -26.13 8.03
C GLU A 110 -14.66 -25.43 6.86
N GLY A 111 -14.16 -25.51 5.63
CA GLY A 111 -14.80 -25.00 4.40
C GLY A 111 -14.81 -23.47 4.30
N LYS A 112 -14.08 -22.78 5.19
CA LYS A 112 -14.14 -21.31 5.32
C LYS A 112 -12.98 -20.56 4.65
N LEU A 113 -11.92 -21.26 4.25
CA LEU A 113 -10.66 -20.63 3.86
C LEU A 113 -10.19 -21.03 2.46
N LYS A 114 -9.42 -20.13 1.83
CA LYS A 114 -8.71 -20.35 0.57
C LYS A 114 -7.28 -20.80 0.83
N VAL A 115 -6.64 -21.46 -0.14
CA VAL A 115 -5.24 -21.90 -0.01
C VAL A 115 -4.26 -20.71 0.12
N SER A 116 -4.65 -19.54 -0.38
CA SER A 116 -3.92 -18.29 -0.17
C SER A 116 -3.85 -17.89 1.32
N THR A 117 -4.91 -18.11 2.09
CA THR A 117 -4.92 -17.87 3.54
C THR A 117 -4.05 -18.89 4.28
N LEU A 118 -4.10 -20.17 3.87
CA LEU A 118 -3.24 -21.21 4.42
C LEU A 118 -1.75 -20.84 4.28
N SER A 119 -1.38 -20.29 3.13
CA SER A 119 -0.01 -19.80 2.86
C SER A 119 0.44 -18.74 3.87
N GLY A 120 -0.49 -17.97 4.44
CA GLY A 120 -0.24 -17.02 5.52
C GLY A 120 0.25 -17.69 6.81
N TYR A 121 -0.35 -18.81 7.20
CA TYR A 121 0.12 -19.61 8.34
C TYR A 121 1.52 -20.16 8.10
N ARG A 122 1.79 -20.71 6.91
CA ARG A 122 3.13 -21.20 6.54
C ARG A 122 4.18 -20.09 6.65
N ASN A 123 3.89 -18.91 6.11
CA ASN A 123 4.81 -17.77 6.18
C ASN A 123 5.02 -17.28 7.62
N SER A 124 4.01 -17.40 8.47
CA SER A 124 4.10 -17.02 9.88
C SER A 124 5.01 -17.97 10.65
N ILE A 125 4.92 -19.29 10.42
CA ILE A 125 5.87 -20.25 11.03
C ILE A 125 7.29 -19.97 10.54
N LYS A 126 7.50 -19.78 9.24
CA LYS A 126 8.82 -19.40 8.70
C LYS A 126 9.37 -18.12 9.34
N ASP A 127 8.51 -17.14 9.61
CA ASP A 127 8.90 -15.92 10.31
C ASP A 127 9.32 -16.19 11.76
N VAL A 128 8.66 -17.10 12.48
CA VAL A 128 9.08 -17.49 13.84
C VAL A 128 10.46 -18.16 13.84
N TYR A 129 10.73 -19.09 12.91
CA TYR A 129 12.06 -19.68 12.75
C TYR A 129 13.13 -18.61 12.48
N ARG A 130 12.83 -17.68 11.56
CA ARG A 130 13.71 -16.54 11.24
C ARG A 130 13.98 -15.66 12.45
N GLN A 131 12.95 -15.34 13.24
CA GLN A 131 13.08 -14.51 14.44
C GLN A 131 13.90 -15.18 15.54
N LYS A 132 13.71 -16.50 15.74
CA LYS A 132 14.50 -17.31 16.69
C LYS A 132 15.91 -17.66 16.14
N ARG A 133 16.24 -17.26 14.90
CA ARG A 133 17.49 -17.59 14.20
C ARG A 133 17.76 -19.10 14.14
N LEU A 134 16.70 -19.87 13.91
CA LEU A 134 16.74 -21.31 13.77
C LEU A 134 16.60 -21.68 12.29
N ASP A 135 17.32 -22.72 11.87
CA ASP A 135 17.14 -23.29 10.54
C ASP A 135 15.79 -23.99 10.44
N LEU A 136 15.12 -23.77 9.31
CA LEU A 136 13.86 -24.43 9.02
C LEU A 136 14.13 -25.87 8.59
N PRO A 137 13.53 -26.90 9.23
CA PRO A 137 13.72 -28.29 8.84
C PRO A 137 13.37 -28.54 7.36
N SER A 138 14.17 -29.35 6.66
CA SER A 138 13.96 -29.66 5.23
C SER A 138 12.62 -30.38 4.97
N GLU A 139 12.20 -31.24 5.89
CA GLU A 139 10.89 -31.92 5.89
C GLU A 139 9.74 -30.90 5.81
N TYR A 140 9.89 -29.76 6.52
CA TYR A 140 8.93 -28.66 6.48
C TYR A 140 8.89 -27.95 5.11
N LEU A 141 9.95 -28.06 4.31
CA LEU A 141 10.03 -27.43 3.00
C LEU A 141 9.43 -28.30 1.91
N ASP A 142 9.78 -29.59 1.89
CA ASP A 142 9.47 -30.49 0.77
C ASP A 142 8.06 -31.07 0.85
N ASP A 143 7.67 -31.64 2.00
CA ASP A 143 6.35 -32.27 2.15
C ASP A 143 5.22 -31.23 2.10
N LEU A 144 5.40 -30.10 2.79
CA LEU A 144 4.44 -29.00 2.70
C LEU A 144 4.38 -28.43 1.27
N LYS A 145 5.47 -28.44 0.49
CA LYS A 145 5.38 -27.98 -0.90
C LYS A 145 4.46 -28.89 -1.73
N ILE A 146 4.55 -30.21 -1.53
CA ILE A 146 3.66 -31.17 -2.19
C ILE A 146 2.21 -30.97 -1.72
N LEU A 147 1.99 -30.85 -0.41
CA LEU A 147 0.66 -30.61 0.18
C LEU A 147 0.01 -29.34 -0.41
N TYR A 148 0.72 -28.21 -0.40
CA TYR A 148 0.19 -26.95 -0.95
C TYR A 148 -0.07 -27.02 -2.46
N GLN A 149 0.72 -27.81 -3.20
CA GLN A 149 0.45 -28.06 -4.61
C GLN A 149 -0.82 -28.88 -4.81
N GLY A 150 -1.06 -29.89 -3.96
CA GLY A 150 -2.30 -30.67 -3.92
C GLY A 150 -3.51 -29.80 -3.58
N LEU A 151 -3.43 -29.01 -2.51
CA LEU A 151 -4.50 -28.10 -2.09
C LEU A 151 -4.89 -27.11 -3.19
N LYS A 152 -3.92 -26.56 -3.94
CA LYS A 152 -4.20 -25.68 -5.08
C LYS A 152 -4.95 -26.40 -6.21
N ARG A 153 -4.67 -27.68 -6.46
CA ARG A 153 -5.38 -28.46 -7.48
C ARG A 153 -6.81 -28.76 -7.05
N VAL A 154 -7.01 -29.14 -5.79
CA VAL A 154 -8.36 -29.32 -5.22
C VAL A 154 -9.15 -28.02 -5.31
N GLU A 155 -8.57 -26.88 -4.93
CA GLU A 155 -9.24 -25.58 -5.04
C GLU A 155 -9.61 -25.24 -6.50
N ALA A 156 -8.71 -25.52 -7.45
CA ALA A 156 -8.99 -25.28 -8.87
C ALA A 156 -10.10 -26.21 -9.43
N GLU A 157 -10.16 -27.46 -8.99
CA GLU A 157 -11.25 -28.38 -9.33
C GLU A 157 -12.59 -27.95 -8.72
N ASP A 158 -12.58 -27.42 -7.50
CA ASP A 158 -13.76 -26.83 -6.87
C ASP A 158 -14.24 -25.56 -7.59
N ASP A 159 -13.30 -24.70 -8.03
CA ASP A 159 -13.60 -23.54 -8.87
C ASP A 159 -14.25 -23.99 -10.20
N GLN A 160 -13.66 -24.98 -10.87
CA GLN A 160 -14.14 -25.50 -12.15
C GLN A 160 -15.52 -26.18 -12.04
N SER A 161 -15.76 -26.88 -10.93
CA SER A 161 -17.04 -27.55 -10.65
C SER A 161 -18.10 -26.63 -10.06
N GLY A 162 -17.80 -25.35 -9.88
CA GLY A 162 -18.73 -24.35 -9.32
C GLY A 162 -19.03 -24.55 -7.82
N ARG A 163 -18.26 -25.41 -7.13
CA ARG A 163 -18.37 -25.63 -5.68
C ARG A 163 -17.61 -24.60 -4.86
N SER A 164 -16.76 -23.83 -5.52
CA SER A 164 -15.97 -22.80 -4.87
C SER A 164 -16.80 -21.59 -4.43
N ARG A 165 -16.46 -21.10 -3.24
CA ARG A 165 -16.85 -19.76 -2.79
C ARG A 165 -16.00 -18.75 -3.53
N ARG A 166 -16.60 -17.75 -4.19
CA ARG A 166 -15.92 -16.58 -4.76
C ARG A 166 -15.68 -15.52 -3.67
N PRO A 167 -14.53 -15.51 -2.98
CA PRO A 167 -14.29 -14.61 -1.87
C PRO A 167 -13.56 -13.38 -2.41
N GLY A 168 -14.18 -12.22 -2.36
CA GLY A 168 -13.56 -11.00 -2.86
C GLY A 168 -14.60 -9.95 -3.20
N LYS A 169 -14.11 -8.75 -3.49
CA LYS A 169 -14.95 -7.68 -4.04
C LYS A 169 -14.86 -7.75 -5.56
N GLU A 170 -15.98 -7.56 -6.23
CA GLU A 170 -15.97 -7.40 -7.68
C GLU A 170 -15.19 -6.13 -8.06
N PRO A 171 -14.53 -6.11 -9.23
CA PRO A 171 -13.88 -4.90 -9.73
C PRO A 171 -14.88 -3.74 -9.83
N LEU A 172 -14.45 -2.55 -9.41
CA LEU A 172 -15.23 -1.34 -9.63
C LEU A 172 -15.28 -1.08 -11.14
N SER A 173 -16.46 -1.23 -11.74
CA SER A 173 -16.66 -0.94 -13.16
C SER A 173 -16.50 0.56 -13.43
N TYR A 174 -16.14 0.91 -14.67
CA TYR A 174 -16.05 2.32 -15.07
C TYR A 174 -17.40 3.04 -14.93
N SER A 175 -18.51 2.38 -15.29
CA SER A 175 -19.85 2.96 -15.16
C SER A 175 -20.24 3.25 -13.71
N LEU A 176 -19.86 2.39 -12.77
CA LEU A 176 -20.09 2.62 -11.34
C LEU A 176 -19.14 3.70 -10.81
N TYR A 177 -17.88 3.71 -11.24
CA TYR A 177 -16.94 4.79 -10.92
C TYR A 177 -17.47 6.17 -11.36
N THR A 178 -17.99 6.30 -12.58
CA THR A 178 -18.58 7.57 -13.06
C THR A 178 -19.75 8.02 -12.19
N GLN A 179 -20.61 7.10 -11.77
CA GLN A 179 -21.72 7.41 -10.87
C GLN A 179 -21.22 7.84 -9.49
N LEU A 180 -20.27 7.12 -8.92
CA LEU A 180 -19.65 7.48 -7.65
C LEU A 180 -18.99 8.86 -7.72
N ALA A 181 -18.26 9.14 -8.79
CA ALA A 181 -17.58 10.43 -8.96
C ALA A 181 -18.57 11.62 -9.02
N LYS A 182 -19.75 11.42 -9.65
CA LYS A 182 -20.84 12.41 -9.63
C LYS A 182 -21.47 12.57 -8.25
N LEU A 183 -21.69 11.45 -7.54
CA LEU A 183 -22.26 11.48 -6.20
C LEU A 183 -21.31 12.16 -5.21
N THR A 184 -20.01 11.91 -5.30
CA THR A 184 -19.02 12.49 -4.39
C THR A 184 -18.82 13.99 -4.60
N LEU A 185 -19.06 14.53 -5.81
CA LEU A 185 -19.09 15.98 -6.04
C LEU A 185 -20.19 16.70 -5.27
N ALA A 186 -21.32 16.03 -5.06
CA ALA A 186 -22.49 16.62 -4.39
C ALA A 186 -22.40 16.53 -2.86
N LEU A 187 -21.34 15.93 -2.30
CA LEU A 187 -21.17 15.81 -0.86
C LEU A 187 -20.65 17.11 -0.25
N GLU A 188 -21.15 17.44 0.92
CA GLU A 188 -20.68 18.57 1.74
C GLU A 188 -19.44 18.18 2.56
N ASP A 189 -18.44 17.58 1.92
CA ASP A 189 -17.19 17.13 2.54
C ASP A 189 -15.95 17.92 2.07
N ASN A 190 -16.19 19.11 1.49
CA ASN A 190 -15.19 19.96 0.84
C ASN A 190 -14.45 19.25 -0.31
N GLY A 191 -15.10 18.28 -0.96
CA GLY A 191 -14.54 17.53 -2.08
C GLY A 191 -13.53 16.46 -1.67
N PHE A 192 -13.42 16.14 -0.38
CA PHE A 192 -12.44 15.17 0.12
C PHE A 192 -12.63 13.79 -0.52
N LEU A 193 -13.84 13.23 -0.48
CA LEU A 193 -14.10 11.89 -1.02
C LEU A 193 -14.00 11.89 -2.55
N HIS A 194 -14.34 13.00 -3.19
CA HIS A 194 -14.17 13.18 -4.63
C HIS A 194 -12.68 13.10 -4.99
N LEU A 195 -11.84 13.94 -4.38
CA LEU A 195 -10.40 13.95 -4.59
C LEU A 195 -9.77 12.57 -4.32
N PHE A 196 -10.15 11.92 -3.20
CA PHE A 196 -9.64 10.61 -2.84
C PHE A 196 -9.98 9.55 -3.90
N LEU A 197 -11.24 9.47 -4.33
CA LEU A 197 -11.71 8.51 -5.33
C LEU A 197 -11.02 8.72 -6.69
N LEU A 198 -10.95 9.97 -7.17
CA LEU A 198 -10.33 10.28 -8.46
C LEU A 198 -8.83 10.03 -8.44
N THR A 199 -8.15 10.40 -7.35
CA THR A 199 -6.72 10.14 -7.20
C THR A 199 -6.44 8.63 -7.22
N GLN A 200 -7.24 7.84 -6.50
CA GLN A 200 -7.09 6.39 -6.49
C GLN A 200 -7.31 5.77 -7.87
N TRP A 201 -8.33 6.22 -8.58
CA TRP A 201 -8.68 5.73 -9.91
C TRP A 201 -7.63 6.12 -10.95
N ASN A 202 -7.30 7.42 -11.07
CA ASN A 202 -6.37 7.92 -12.08
C ASN A 202 -4.94 7.41 -11.87
N LEU A 203 -4.48 7.32 -10.62
CA LEU A 203 -3.15 6.76 -10.33
C LEU A 203 -3.12 5.23 -10.30
N MET A 204 -4.27 4.56 -10.41
CA MET A 204 -4.42 3.10 -10.31
C MET A 204 -3.66 2.53 -9.11
N CYS A 205 -3.84 3.17 -7.95
CA CYS A 205 -3.08 2.87 -6.75
C CYS A 205 -4.00 2.38 -5.61
N ARG A 206 -3.39 1.97 -4.49
CA ARG A 206 -4.15 1.51 -3.32
C ARG A 206 -4.53 2.70 -2.45
N SER A 207 -5.57 2.55 -1.64
CA SER A 207 -5.97 3.57 -0.65
C SER A 207 -4.79 4.05 0.21
N VAL A 208 -3.94 3.13 0.69
CA VAL A 208 -2.74 3.49 1.48
C VAL A 208 -1.75 4.33 0.67
N SER A 209 -1.68 4.15 -0.65
CA SER A 209 -0.83 5.00 -1.49
C SER A 209 -1.39 6.42 -1.56
N VAL A 210 -2.71 6.56 -1.77
CA VAL A 210 -3.41 7.86 -1.77
C VAL A 210 -3.25 8.56 -0.42
N GLU A 211 -3.46 7.84 0.68
CA GLU A 211 -3.31 8.34 2.06
C GLU A 211 -1.91 8.92 2.33
N THR A 212 -0.87 8.32 1.75
CA THR A 212 0.53 8.74 1.95
C THR A 212 1.04 9.71 0.89
N LEU A 213 0.18 10.18 -0.02
CA LEU A 213 0.59 11.19 -0.99
C LEU A 213 0.92 12.51 -0.29
N HIS A 214 1.97 13.14 -0.78
CA HIS A 214 2.42 14.44 -0.32
C HIS A 214 2.42 15.38 -1.52
N LEU A 215 2.21 16.69 -1.29
CA LEU A 215 2.20 17.67 -2.38
C LEU A 215 3.51 17.67 -3.17
N THR A 216 4.63 17.38 -2.50
CA THR A 216 5.96 17.23 -3.11
C THR A 216 6.08 16.04 -4.07
N HIS A 217 5.11 15.13 -4.10
CA HIS A 217 5.06 14.04 -5.09
C HIS A 217 4.38 14.48 -6.39
N LEU A 218 3.67 15.60 -6.39
CA LEU A 218 2.94 16.12 -7.55
C LEU A 218 3.77 17.18 -8.27
N HIS A 219 3.71 17.18 -9.59
CA HIS A 219 4.32 18.20 -10.43
C HIS A 219 3.46 18.48 -11.66
N CYS A 220 3.57 19.68 -12.18
CA CYS A 220 3.01 20.02 -13.48
C CYS A 220 3.79 19.26 -14.56
N ALA A 221 3.09 18.50 -15.40
CA ALA A 221 3.67 17.74 -16.51
C ALA A 221 2.92 18.12 -17.79
N ASP A 222 3.12 19.37 -18.22
CA ASP A 222 2.48 20.03 -19.36
C ASP A 222 0.95 19.89 -19.37
N ASP A 223 0.41 18.92 -20.12
CA ASP A 223 -1.02 18.66 -20.28
C ASP A 223 -1.61 17.73 -19.19
N SER A 224 -0.83 17.43 -18.15
CA SER A 224 -1.19 16.51 -17.07
C SER A 224 -0.61 16.89 -15.71
N VAL A 225 -1.14 16.29 -14.65
CA VAL A 225 -0.52 16.30 -13.34
C VAL A 225 0.28 15.02 -13.17
N GLY A 226 1.60 15.15 -13.06
CA GLY A 226 2.50 14.03 -12.80
C GLY A 226 2.59 13.72 -11.30
N CYS A 227 2.64 12.44 -10.95
CA CYS A 227 2.73 11.95 -9.57
C CYS A 227 3.82 10.89 -9.42
N VAL A 228 4.81 11.15 -8.56
CA VAL A 228 5.91 10.23 -8.29
C VAL A 228 5.69 9.47 -6.98
N LEU A 229 5.48 8.16 -7.08
CA LEU A 229 5.37 7.29 -5.90
C LEU A 229 6.74 6.72 -5.52
N HIS A 230 7.34 7.23 -4.45
CA HIS A 230 8.66 6.76 -3.98
C HIS A 230 8.64 5.34 -3.40
N LYS A 231 7.47 4.84 -3.02
CA LYS A 231 7.28 3.50 -2.48
C LYS A 231 6.01 2.89 -3.06
N THR A 232 6.11 1.67 -3.56
CA THR A 232 4.96 0.89 -4.03
C THR A 232 4.96 -0.48 -3.39
N LYS A 233 3.85 -1.24 -3.48
CA LYS A 233 3.79 -2.59 -2.90
C LYS A 233 4.95 -3.49 -3.35
N THR A 234 5.37 -3.39 -4.61
CA THR A 234 6.45 -4.19 -5.19
C THR A 234 7.82 -3.54 -5.06
N ASN A 235 7.90 -2.21 -4.86
CA ASN A 235 9.15 -1.48 -4.64
C ASN A 235 9.12 -0.85 -3.23
N GLN A 236 9.40 -1.66 -2.21
CA GLN A 236 9.40 -1.21 -0.81
C GLN A 236 10.63 -0.40 -0.43
N GLU A 237 11.74 -0.59 -1.14
CA GLU A 237 13.02 0.09 -0.92
C GLU A 237 13.14 1.41 -1.69
N GLY A 238 12.27 1.62 -2.70
CA GLY A 238 12.29 2.82 -3.53
C GLY A 238 13.48 2.89 -4.48
N SER A 239 14.18 1.77 -4.69
CA SER A 239 15.37 1.65 -5.55
C SER A 239 15.02 1.46 -7.03
N GLY A 240 13.83 0.91 -7.33
CA GLY A 240 13.35 0.78 -8.70
C GLY A 240 13.01 2.13 -9.38
N PRO A 241 12.77 2.11 -10.70
CA PRO A 241 12.37 3.30 -11.48
C PRO A 241 11.19 4.04 -10.85
N LYS A 242 11.25 5.37 -10.91
CA LYS A 242 10.27 6.29 -10.31
C LYS A 242 9.49 7.01 -11.39
N ASP A 243 9.05 6.25 -12.39
CA ASP A 243 8.30 6.80 -13.52
C ASP A 243 7.02 7.45 -12.99
N PRO A 244 6.76 8.72 -13.34
CA PRO A 244 5.58 9.41 -12.88
C PRO A 244 4.32 8.76 -13.45
N ARG A 245 3.29 8.74 -12.62
CA ARG A 245 1.93 8.42 -13.04
C ARG A 245 1.22 9.72 -13.36
N HIS A 246 0.49 9.76 -14.45
CA HIS A 246 -0.13 10.99 -14.93
C HIS A 246 -1.64 10.96 -14.70
N ILE A 247 -2.17 12.10 -14.25
CA ILE A 247 -3.61 12.38 -14.16
C ILE A 247 -3.93 13.37 -15.27
N TYR A 248 -4.88 12.99 -16.13
CA TYR A 248 -5.27 13.76 -17.31
C TYR A 248 -6.66 14.36 -17.12
N ALA A 249 -6.86 15.54 -17.70
CA ALA A 249 -8.19 16.12 -17.83
C ALA A 249 -9.06 15.30 -18.78
N ASN A 250 -10.36 15.17 -18.47
CA ASN A 250 -11.35 14.56 -19.35
C ASN A 250 -12.49 15.54 -19.61
N PRO A 251 -12.41 16.39 -20.65
CA PRO A 251 -13.43 17.40 -20.93
C PRO A 251 -14.80 16.80 -21.29
N LEU A 252 -14.84 15.54 -21.74
CA LEU A 252 -16.10 14.84 -22.05
C LEU A 252 -16.80 14.29 -20.81
N GLN A 253 -16.06 14.09 -19.72
CA GLN A 253 -16.61 13.65 -18.44
C GLN A 253 -15.90 14.37 -17.28
N PRO A 254 -16.20 15.66 -17.03
CA PRO A 254 -15.52 16.47 -16.03
C PRO A 254 -15.61 15.92 -14.61
N SER A 255 -16.68 15.16 -14.30
CA SER A 255 -16.82 14.52 -12.99
C SER A 255 -15.80 13.41 -12.74
N CYS A 256 -14.99 13.00 -13.72
CA CYS A 256 -14.04 11.92 -13.62
C CYS A 256 -12.56 12.37 -13.75
N CYS A 257 -12.31 13.68 -13.82
CA CYS A 257 -10.95 14.23 -13.85
C CYS A 257 -10.73 15.27 -12.75
#